data_AF-Q2QBU4-F1
#
_entry.id   AF-Q2QBU4-F1
#
_cell.length_a   1.000
_cell.length_b   1.000
_cell.length_c   1.000
_cell.angle_alpha   90.00
_cell.angle_beta   90.00
_cell.angle_gamma   90.00
#
_symmetry.space_group_name_H-M   'P 1'
#
loop_
_entity.id
_entity.type
_entity.pdbx_description
1 polymer ?
#
loop_
_entity_poly.entity_id
_entity_poly.type
_entity_poly.pdbx_seq_one_letter_code
_entity_poly.pdbx_strand_id
1 'polypeptide(L)'
;VSTCVHNVCAHDACRPAINFVVELMYTSSIFQMPDLVSIFQRRLLNFVGKALADDVIPILVVAFHCQLSQLIAQCIERVARSDIDSISLEKGLPDEVIEKIKILRRNSQQDCDPNMPAVGPLHEKRIRRIHKALDSDDVELVKLLLSESAITLDEANALHYAAAYCDPKVVTEVLGLGLADVNLRNSRGYTVLHIAVMRKEPSIIVLLLTKGARASELTSDGQSAVSICRRLTRPKDYHSKTEQGQEANKDRICIDVLERE
;
A
#
# COMPACT_ATOMS: atom_id res chain seq x y z
N VAL A 1 -15.80 -4.09 -17.87
CA VAL A 1 -15.78 -4.88 -16.62
C VAL A 1 -14.79 -4.23 -15.66
N SER A 2 -15.26 -3.33 -14.80
CA SER A 2 -14.42 -2.61 -13.82
C SER A 2 -14.20 -3.42 -12.55
N THR A 3 -14.36 -4.75 -12.60
CA THR A 3 -14.14 -5.63 -11.45
C THR A 3 -12.71 -6.15 -11.46
N CYS A 4 -12.31 -6.85 -10.40
CA CYS A 4 -11.04 -7.56 -10.36
C CYS A 4 -11.17 -8.98 -10.90
N VAL A 5 -10.04 -9.68 -11.10
CA VAL A 5 -10.01 -11.08 -11.57
C VAL A 5 -10.07 -12.10 -10.42
N HIS A 6 -10.18 -11.64 -9.17
CA HIS A 6 -10.24 -12.55 -8.03
C HIS A 6 -11.61 -13.22 -7.90
N ASN A 7 -11.69 -14.54 -8.13
CA ASN A 7 -12.95 -15.30 -8.16
C ASN A 7 -13.77 -15.26 -6.86
N VAL A 8 -13.14 -15.16 -5.68
CA VAL A 8 -13.84 -15.08 -4.38
C VAL A 8 -14.25 -13.64 -4.03
N CYS A 9 -13.86 -12.64 -4.83
CA CYS A 9 -14.24 -11.26 -4.54
C CYS A 9 -15.71 -11.04 -4.88
N ALA A 10 -16.51 -10.54 -3.94
CA ALA A 10 -17.90 -10.16 -4.16
C ALA A 10 -18.06 -8.99 -5.15
N HIS A 11 -16.96 -8.31 -5.50
CA HIS A 11 -16.89 -7.15 -6.40
C HIS A 11 -17.70 -5.91 -5.97
N ASP A 12 -18.24 -5.90 -4.74
CA ASP A 12 -18.99 -4.77 -4.19
C ASP A 12 -18.17 -3.47 -4.09
N ALA A 13 -16.89 -3.59 -3.73
CA ALA A 13 -15.96 -2.46 -3.55
C ALA A 13 -14.52 -2.89 -3.82
N CYS A 14 -14.30 -3.61 -4.93
CA CYS A 14 -12.94 -4.02 -5.32
C CYS A 14 -12.13 -2.84 -5.86
N ARG A 15 -10.81 -2.89 -5.68
CA ARG A 15 -9.90 -1.79 -6.07
C ARG A 15 -10.06 -1.31 -7.52
N PRO A 16 -10.23 -2.17 -8.54
CA PRO A 16 -10.49 -1.68 -9.89
C PRO A 16 -11.82 -0.94 -10.07
N ALA A 17 -12.86 -1.31 -9.33
CA ALA A 17 -14.16 -0.64 -9.38
C ALA A 17 -14.07 0.73 -8.71
N ILE A 18 -13.34 0.80 -7.59
CA ILE A 18 -13.04 2.04 -6.88
C ILE A 18 -12.24 2.98 -7.78
N ASN A 19 -11.11 2.52 -8.34
CA ASN A 19 -10.25 3.33 -9.20
C ASN A 19 -11.02 3.90 -10.40
N PHE A 20 -11.88 3.10 -11.03
CA PHE A 20 -12.72 3.57 -12.13
C PHE A 20 -13.65 4.73 -11.70
N VAL A 21 -14.31 4.63 -10.56
CA VAL A 21 -15.18 5.72 -10.06
C VAL A 21 -14.37 6.92 -9.58
N VAL A 22 -13.19 6.71 -9.02
CA VAL A 22 -12.24 7.76 -8.63
C VAL A 22 -11.80 8.57 -9.86
N GLU A 23 -11.44 7.90 -10.97
CA GLU A 23 -11.09 8.56 -12.24
C GLU A 23 -12.27 9.37 -12.81
N LEU A 24 -13.48 8.78 -12.79
CA LEU A 24 -14.70 9.47 -13.24
C LEU A 24 -15.05 10.67 -12.35
N MET A 25 -14.87 10.56 -11.04
CA MET A 25 -15.05 11.67 -10.11
C MET A 25 -14.10 12.82 -10.43
N TYR A 26 -12.80 12.52 -10.54
CA TYR A 26 -11.77 13.52 -10.79
C TYR A 26 -12.00 14.24 -12.12
N THR A 27 -12.26 13.49 -13.19
CA THR A 27 -12.57 14.06 -14.51
C THR A 27 -13.85 14.91 -14.48
N SER A 28 -14.92 14.44 -13.85
CA SER A 28 -16.18 15.20 -13.72
C SER A 28 -15.98 16.51 -12.96
N SER A 29 -15.14 16.52 -11.92
CA SER A 29 -14.79 17.73 -11.18
C SER A 29 -13.99 18.70 -12.05
N ILE A 30 -13.02 18.22 -12.83
CA ILE A 30 -12.22 19.05 -13.75
C ILE A 30 -13.12 19.70 -14.81
N PHE A 31 -14.03 18.94 -15.40
CA PHE A 31 -14.95 19.43 -16.42
C PHE A 31 -16.16 20.18 -15.86
N GLN A 32 -16.22 20.42 -14.54
CA GLN A 32 -17.29 21.17 -13.88
C GLN A 32 -18.69 20.60 -14.15
N MET A 33 -18.83 19.27 -14.01
CA MET A 33 -20.08 18.54 -14.23
C MET A 33 -20.73 18.16 -12.88
N PRO A 34 -21.50 19.05 -12.22
CA PRO A 34 -21.96 18.88 -10.84
C PRO A 34 -22.89 17.68 -10.65
N ASP A 35 -23.74 17.38 -11.64
CA ASP A 35 -24.66 16.23 -11.57
C ASP A 35 -23.90 14.91 -11.50
N LEU A 36 -22.83 14.78 -12.29
CA LEU A 36 -21.97 13.60 -12.27
C LEU A 36 -21.17 13.51 -10.97
N VAL A 37 -20.64 14.64 -10.48
CA VAL A 37 -19.96 14.69 -9.18
C VAL A 37 -20.88 14.18 -8.06
N SER A 38 -22.14 14.63 -8.02
CA SER A 38 -23.12 14.16 -7.03
C SER A 38 -23.36 12.65 -7.10
N ILE A 39 -23.52 12.11 -8.32
CA ILE A 39 -23.72 10.67 -8.55
C ILE A 39 -22.49 9.86 -8.07
N PHE A 40 -21.29 10.28 -8.47
CA PHE A 40 -20.06 9.58 -8.10
C PHE A 40 -19.75 9.72 -6.62
N GLN A 41 -20.07 10.85 -5.99
CA GLN A 41 -19.88 11.04 -4.54
C GLN A 41 -20.71 10.03 -3.76
N ARG A 42 -21.99 9.86 -4.12
CA ARG A 42 -22.87 8.85 -3.50
C ARG A 42 -22.33 7.43 -3.68
N ARG A 43 -21.78 7.13 -4.85
CA ARG A 43 -21.18 5.82 -5.13
C ARG A 43 -19.90 5.58 -4.32
N LEU A 44 -19.02 6.57 -4.24
CA LEU A 44 -17.80 6.50 -3.43
C LEU A 44 -18.12 6.34 -1.94
N LEU A 45 -19.12 7.05 -1.42
CA LEU A 45 -19.61 6.87 -0.04
C LEU A 45 -20.02 5.41 0.24
N ASN A 46 -20.69 4.75 -0.71
CA ASN A 46 -21.04 3.33 -0.57
C ASN A 46 -19.80 2.43 -0.48
N PHE A 47 -18.75 2.73 -1.25
CA PHE A 47 -17.50 1.99 -1.21
C PHE A 47 -16.76 2.13 0.12
N VAL A 48 -16.74 3.32 0.74
CA VAL A 48 -16.01 3.54 2.02
C VAL A 48 -16.40 2.54 3.11
N GLY A 49 -17.68 2.16 3.18
CA GLY A 49 -18.17 1.21 4.18
C GLY A 49 -17.83 -0.26 3.89
N LYS A 50 -17.50 -0.61 2.64
CA LYS A 50 -17.32 -1.99 2.18
C LYS A 50 -15.90 -2.32 1.74
N ALA A 51 -15.13 -1.31 1.38
CA ALA A 51 -13.76 -1.45 0.91
C ALA A 51 -12.81 -1.83 2.04
N LEU A 52 -11.69 -2.44 1.68
CA LEU A 52 -10.54 -2.52 2.57
C LEU A 52 -10.03 -1.13 2.93
N ALA A 53 -9.35 -1.02 4.07
CA ALA A 53 -8.83 0.25 4.53
C ALA A 53 -7.87 0.91 3.50
N ASP A 54 -6.96 0.14 2.91
CA ASP A 54 -6.02 0.64 1.88
C ASP A 54 -6.73 1.10 0.60
N ASP A 55 -7.93 0.57 0.34
CA ASP A 55 -8.77 0.91 -0.80
C ASP A 55 -9.60 2.18 -0.59
N VAL A 56 -9.65 2.70 0.65
CA VAL A 56 -10.25 4.00 0.97
C VAL A 56 -9.29 5.15 0.66
N ILE A 57 -7.97 4.92 0.65
CA ILE A 57 -6.97 5.98 0.43
C ILE A 57 -7.18 6.73 -0.90
N PRO A 58 -7.36 6.08 -2.08
CA PRO A 58 -7.64 6.80 -3.32
C PRO A 58 -8.95 7.59 -3.29
N ILE A 59 -9.97 7.07 -2.58
CA ILE A 59 -11.25 7.76 -2.40
C ILE A 59 -11.04 9.04 -1.61
N LEU A 60 -10.25 8.98 -0.54
CA LEU A 60 -9.90 10.13 0.28
C LEU A 60 -9.11 11.18 -0.52
N VAL A 61 -8.13 10.75 -1.31
CA VAL A 61 -7.33 11.66 -2.16
C VAL A 61 -8.21 12.40 -3.17
N VAL A 62 -9.08 11.69 -3.90
CA VAL A 62 -9.95 12.37 -4.87
C VAL A 62 -10.99 13.25 -4.19
N ALA A 63 -11.52 12.83 -3.03
CA ALA A 63 -12.45 13.63 -2.24
C ALA A 63 -11.79 14.93 -1.77
N PHE A 64 -10.53 14.88 -1.35
CA PHE A 64 -9.74 16.06 -0.98
C PHE A 64 -9.54 17.00 -2.17
N HIS A 65 -9.08 16.49 -3.31
CA HIS A 65 -8.90 17.31 -4.52
C HIS A 65 -10.20 17.95 -5.01
N CYS A 66 -11.33 17.25 -4.87
CA CYS A 66 -12.65 17.73 -5.28
C CYS A 66 -13.39 18.50 -4.16
N GLN A 67 -12.74 18.75 -3.00
CA GLN A 67 -13.28 19.47 -1.85
C GLN A 67 -14.61 18.90 -1.29
N LEU A 68 -14.78 17.57 -1.34
CA LEU A 68 -16.00 16.88 -0.93
C LEU A 68 -16.03 16.61 0.58
N SER A 69 -16.39 17.62 1.39
CA SER A 69 -16.25 17.59 2.85
C SER A 69 -16.88 16.37 3.54
N GLN A 70 -18.08 15.95 3.13
CA GLN A 70 -18.75 14.78 3.70
C GLN A 70 -17.98 13.48 3.43
N LEU A 71 -17.49 13.30 2.19
CA LEU A 71 -16.75 12.10 1.80
C LEU A 71 -15.37 12.07 2.47
N ILE A 72 -14.70 13.23 2.56
CA ILE A 72 -13.44 13.38 3.30
C ILE A 72 -13.62 12.95 4.76
N ALA A 73 -14.65 13.45 5.45
CA ALA A 73 -14.90 13.13 6.85
C ALA A 73 -15.08 11.63 7.09
N GLN A 74 -15.91 10.96 6.28
CA GLN A 74 -16.13 9.51 6.40
C GLN A 74 -14.89 8.70 6.08
N CYS A 75 -14.12 9.09 5.07
CA CYS A 75 -12.86 8.42 4.73
C CYS A 75 -11.84 8.56 5.87
N ILE A 76 -11.68 9.77 6.42
CA ILE A 76 -10.79 10.03 7.56
C ILE A 76 -11.17 9.15 8.75
N GLU A 77 -12.46 9.08 9.08
CA GLU A 77 -12.97 8.28 10.19
C GLU A 77 -12.68 6.78 9.98
N ARG A 78 -12.91 6.29 8.76
CA ARG A 78 -12.67 4.90 8.36
C ARG A 78 -11.18 4.54 8.38
N VAL A 79 -10.31 5.45 7.97
CA VAL A 79 -8.84 5.28 7.97
C VAL A 79 -8.30 5.39 9.39
N ALA A 80 -8.81 6.31 10.22
CA ALA A 80 -8.38 6.48 11.61
C ALA A 80 -8.60 5.20 12.43
N ARG A 81 -9.72 4.49 12.21
CA ARG A 81 -10.03 3.19 12.85
C ARG A 81 -9.30 1.99 12.26
N SER A 82 -8.52 2.17 11.20
CA SER A 82 -7.77 1.08 10.57
C SER A 82 -6.36 0.92 11.13
N ASP A 83 -5.73 -0.20 10.78
CA ASP A 83 -4.36 -0.59 11.13
C ASP A 83 -3.29 -0.02 10.18
N ILE A 84 -3.64 0.90 9.27
CA ILE A 84 -2.68 1.52 8.34
C ILE A 84 -1.61 2.28 9.13
N ASP A 85 -0.34 2.00 8.86
CA ASP A 85 0.79 2.60 9.56
C ASP A 85 1.01 4.08 9.15
N SER A 86 1.71 4.83 10.01
CA SER A 86 1.95 6.26 9.82
C SER A 86 2.74 6.57 8.54
N ILE A 87 3.66 5.69 8.13
CA ILE A 87 4.50 5.89 6.95
C ILE A 87 3.64 5.82 5.69
N SER A 88 2.78 4.81 5.59
CA SER A 88 1.84 4.65 4.48
C SER A 88 0.87 5.84 4.35
N LEU A 89 0.43 6.42 5.48
CA LEU A 89 -0.37 7.64 5.48
C LEU A 89 0.43 8.85 4.99
N GLU A 90 1.66 9.03 5.49
CA GLU A 90 2.55 10.14 5.10
C GLU A 90 2.92 10.12 3.62
N LYS A 91 3.07 8.94 3.01
CA LYS A 91 3.35 8.81 1.57
C LYS A 91 2.10 8.98 0.69
N GLY A 92 0.91 8.72 1.22
CA GLY A 92 -0.32 8.61 0.43
C GLY A 92 -1.30 9.78 0.54
N LEU A 93 -1.16 10.64 1.57
CA LEU A 93 -2.15 11.67 1.90
C LEU A 93 -1.53 13.05 2.11
N PRO A 94 -2.29 14.14 1.93
CA PRO A 94 -1.86 15.49 2.30
C PRO A 94 -1.69 15.66 3.81
N ASP A 95 -0.72 16.49 4.23
CA ASP A 95 -0.40 16.76 5.64
C ASP A 95 -1.63 17.17 6.48
N GLU A 96 -2.50 18.01 5.92
CA GLU A 96 -3.73 18.45 6.59
C GLU A 96 -4.65 17.26 6.98
N VAL A 97 -4.74 16.27 6.08
CA VAL A 97 -5.56 15.07 6.29
C VAL A 97 -4.88 14.15 7.31
N ILE A 98 -3.56 14.01 7.23
CA ILE A 98 -2.76 13.19 8.16
C ILE A 98 -2.91 13.71 9.59
N GLU A 99 -2.82 15.01 9.82
CA GLU A 99 -2.97 15.59 11.15
C GLU A 99 -4.38 15.35 11.72
N LYS A 100 -5.43 15.43 10.89
CA LYS A 100 -6.80 15.06 11.30
C LYS A 100 -6.89 13.59 11.71
N ILE A 101 -6.28 12.68 10.94
CA ILE A 101 -6.25 11.25 11.28
C ILE A 101 -5.50 10.99 12.60
N LYS A 102 -4.33 11.63 12.79
CA LYS A 102 -3.54 11.51 14.03
C LYS A 102 -4.32 11.98 15.26
N ILE A 103 -5.04 13.11 15.17
CA ILE A 103 -5.89 13.62 16.24
C ILE A 103 -6.96 12.59 16.60
N LEU A 104 -7.67 12.04 15.60
CA LEU A 104 -8.73 11.05 15.84
C LEU A 104 -8.21 9.76 16.46
N ARG A 105 -7.04 9.27 16.00
CA ARG A 105 -6.39 8.09 16.59
C ARG A 105 -6.03 8.32 18.05
N ARG A 106 -5.48 9.50 18.39
CA ARG A 106 -5.14 9.87 19.77
C ARG A 106 -6.36 9.93 20.68
N ASN A 107 -7.44 10.54 20.19
CA ASN A 107 -8.71 10.63 20.94
C ASN A 107 -9.32 9.25 21.19
N SER A 108 -9.14 8.30 20.26
CA SER A 108 -9.64 6.93 20.41
C SER A 108 -8.76 6.06 21.34
N GLN A 109 -7.49 6.43 21.55
CA GLN A 109 -6.55 5.72 22.41
C GLN A 109 -6.56 6.21 23.87
N GLN A 110 -7.20 7.33 24.17
CA GLN A 110 -7.37 7.84 25.54
C GLN A 110 -8.24 6.93 26.43
N ASP A 111 -8.88 5.90 25.88
CA ASP A 111 -9.66 4.90 26.61
C ASP A 111 -8.88 3.59 26.93
N CYS A 112 -7.57 3.49 26.64
CA CYS A 112 -6.79 2.26 26.84
C CYS A 112 -5.62 2.39 27.84
N ASP A 113 -5.44 1.32 28.62
CA ASP A 113 -4.55 1.07 29.78
C ASP A 113 -3.10 1.64 29.66
N PRO A 114 -2.58 2.39 30.65
CA PRO A 114 -1.24 3.03 30.63
C PRO A 114 -0.03 2.08 30.64
N ASN A 115 -0.20 0.76 30.50
CA ASN A 115 0.86 -0.24 30.67
C ASN A 115 1.48 -0.78 29.36
N MET A 116 1.20 -0.18 28.19
CA MET A 116 1.93 -0.52 26.96
C MET A 116 3.32 0.14 26.96
N PRO A 117 4.40 -0.61 26.67
CA PRO A 117 5.72 -0.02 26.53
C PRO A 117 5.70 0.94 25.34
N ALA A 118 5.72 2.23 25.63
CA ALA A 118 5.93 3.25 24.62
C ALA A 118 7.29 2.96 23.97
N VAL A 119 7.27 2.47 22.72
CA VAL A 119 8.48 2.38 21.89
C VAL A 119 9.10 3.77 21.91
N GLY A 120 10.27 3.89 22.54
CA GLY A 120 10.80 5.20 22.94
C GLY A 120 10.94 6.14 21.74
N PRO A 121 10.70 7.46 21.90
CA PRO A 121 10.78 8.45 20.80
C PRO A 121 12.10 8.43 20.02
N LEU A 122 13.17 7.89 20.59
CA LEU A 122 14.47 7.74 19.95
C LEU A 122 14.54 6.57 18.96
N HIS A 123 13.84 5.46 19.22
CA HIS A 123 13.83 4.28 18.34
C HIS A 123 13.10 4.60 17.04
N GLU A 124 11.91 5.19 17.12
CA GLU A 124 11.14 5.63 15.94
C GLU A 124 11.92 6.68 15.11
N LYS A 125 12.60 7.62 15.78
CA LYS A 125 13.46 8.60 15.09
C LYS A 125 14.61 7.96 14.32
N ARG A 126 15.20 6.88 14.85
CA ARG A 126 16.29 6.15 14.19
C ARG A 126 15.77 5.37 12.98
N ILE A 127 14.64 4.65 13.12
CA ILE A 127 13.98 3.99 11.98
C ILE A 127 13.68 5.01 10.86
N ARG A 128 13.12 6.17 11.22
CA ARG A 128 12.83 7.23 10.25
C ARG A 128 14.07 7.77 9.54
N ARG A 129 15.24 7.77 10.18
CA ARG A 129 16.51 8.14 9.51
C ARG A 129 16.91 7.11 8.45
N ILE A 130 16.75 5.82 8.75
CA ILE A 130 17.00 4.74 7.78
C ILE A 130 16.06 4.87 6.58
N HIS A 131 14.76 5.10 6.81
CA HIS A 131 13.79 5.32 5.73
C HIS A 131 14.10 6.54 4.88
N LYS A 132 14.57 7.64 5.48
CA LYS A 132 15.02 8.82 4.73
C LYS A 132 16.25 8.55 3.87
N ALA A 133 17.19 7.74 4.35
CA ALA A 133 18.36 7.33 3.56
C ALA A 133 17.94 6.45 2.36
N LEU A 134 16.95 5.58 2.54
CA LEU A 134 16.34 4.79 1.46
C LEU A 134 15.60 5.67 0.45
N ASP A 135 14.89 6.71 0.89
CA ASP A 135 14.23 7.69 0.01
C ASP A 135 15.22 8.51 -0.83
N SER A 136 16.45 8.69 -0.33
CA SER A 136 17.53 9.41 -1.03
C SER A 136 18.45 8.49 -1.84
N ASP A 137 18.09 7.21 -2.00
CA ASP A 137 18.87 6.18 -2.69
C ASP A 137 20.31 6.02 -2.13
N ASP A 138 20.53 6.34 -0.85
CA ASP A 138 21.86 6.34 -0.21
C ASP A 138 22.05 5.09 0.67
N VAL A 139 22.34 3.96 0.01
CA VAL A 139 22.54 2.67 0.69
C VAL A 139 23.81 2.65 1.55
N GLU A 140 24.81 3.48 1.24
CA GLU A 140 25.99 3.62 2.10
C GLU A 140 25.63 4.34 3.42
N LEU A 141 24.79 5.37 3.37
CA LEU A 141 24.25 5.99 4.58
C LEU A 141 23.37 5.00 5.36
N VAL A 142 22.59 4.13 4.69
CA VAL A 142 21.88 3.04 5.37
C VAL A 142 22.86 2.15 6.13
N LYS A 143 23.95 1.68 5.49
CA LYS A 143 24.97 0.87 6.16
C LYS A 143 25.61 1.59 7.35
N LEU A 144 25.94 2.87 7.19
CA LEU A 144 26.50 3.69 8.27
C LEU A 144 25.51 3.78 9.44
N LEU A 145 24.25 4.11 9.18
CA LEU A 145 23.21 4.20 10.22
C LEU A 145 22.97 2.87 10.93
N LEU A 146 23.03 1.74 10.23
CA LEU A 146 22.95 0.41 10.83
C LEU A 146 24.18 0.09 11.70
N SER A 147 25.37 0.58 11.33
CA SER A 147 26.59 0.35 12.12
C SER A 147 26.66 1.21 13.38
N GLU A 148 26.12 2.43 13.34
CA GLU A 148 26.12 3.37 14.46
C GLU A 148 24.93 3.18 15.41
N SER A 149 23.86 2.56 14.93
CA SER A 149 22.63 2.33 15.70
C SER A 149 22.46 0.86 16.08
N ALA A 150 21.81 0.60 17.21
CA ALA A 150 21.39 -0.75 17.57
C ALA A 150 20.13 -1.21 16.82
N ILE A 151 19.83 -0.64 15.65
CA ILE A 151 18.63 -0.96 14.85
C ILE A 151 19.05 -1.76 13.62
N THR A 152 18.41 -2.90 13.43
CA THR A 152 18.57 -3.78 12.27
C THR A 152 17.66 -3.36 11.10
N LEU A 153 17.94 -3.89 9.89
CA LEU A 153 17.05 -3.68 8.74
C LEU A 153 15.63 -4.20 9.02
N ASP A 154 15.52 -5.32 9.73
CA ASP A 154 14.26 -5.97 10.06
C ASP A 154 13.44 -5.16 11.07
N GLU A 155 14.06 -4.67 12.14
CA GLU A 155 13.40 -3.76 13.10
C GLU A 155 12.91 -2.47 12.44
N ALA A 156 13.63 -1.99 11.43
CA ALA A 156 13.23 -0.84 10.64
C ALA A 156 12.18 -1.17 9.57
N ASN A 157 11.81 -2.43 9.33
CA ASN A 157 11.05 -2.87 8.15
C ASN A 157 11.60 -2.26 6.85
N ALA A 158 12.93 -2.12 6.76
CA ALA A 158 13.61 -1.36 5.72
C ALA A 158 13.38 -1.99 4.34
N LEU A 159 13.34 -3.32 4.25
CA LEU A 159 13.06 -4.02 3.01
C LEU A 159 11.60 -3.83 2.55
N HIS A 160 10.62 -3.86 3.46
CA HIS A 160 9.22 -3.50 3.13
C HIS A 160 9.12 -2.07 2.63
N TYR A 161 9.81 -1.14 3.29
CA TYR A 161 9.85 0.27 2.90
C TYR A 161 10.43 0.45 1.49
N ALA A 162 11.60 -0.15 1.23
CA ALA A 162 12.25 -0.08 -0.07
C ALA A 162 11.36 -0.66 -1.18
N ALA A 163 10.73 -1.81 -0.94
CA ALA A 163 9.84 -2.43 -1.90
C ALA A 163 8.61 -1.57 -2.21
N ALA A 164 8.07 -0.87 -1.21
CA ALA A 164 6.91 0.02 -1.37
C ALA A 164 7.24 1.31 -2.13
N TYR A 165 8.38 1.96 -1.81
CA TYR A 165 8.58 3.38 -2.13
C TYR A 165 9.86 3.72 -2.92
N CYS A 166 10.89 2.87 -2.90
CA CYS A 166 12.20 3.19 -3.51
C CYS A 166 12.33 2.61 -4.92
N ASP A 167 13.33 3.01 -5.69
CA ASP A 167 13.62 2.40 -7.01
C ASP A 167 13.95 0.89 -6.89
N PRO A 168 13.59 0.04 -7.88
CA PRO A 168 13.97 -1.38 -7.87
C PRO A 168 15.47 -1.65 -7.66
N LYS A 169 16.35 -0.71 -8.06
CA LYS A 169 17.80 -0.78 -7.78
C LYS A 169 18.09 -0.74 -6.29
N VAL A 170 17.48 0.18 -5.54
CA VAL A 170 17.63 0.28 -4.09
C VAL A 170 17.17 -1.00 -3.41
N VAL A 171 16.05 -1.58 -3.87
CA VAL A 171 15.57 -2.89 -3.36
C VAL A 171 16.63 -3.98 -3.58
N THR A 172 17.27 -3.99 -4.74
CA THR A 172 18.36 -4.92 -5.08
C THR A 172 19.58 -4.74 -4.18
N GLU A 173 19.99 -3.50 -3.95
CA GLU A 173 21.14 -3.19 -3.09
C GLU A 173 20.87 -3.53 -1.62
N VAL A 174 19.67 -3.21 -1.10
CA VAL A 174 19.26 -3.56 0.27
C VAL A 174 19.21 -5.07 0.47
N LEU A 175 18.66 -5.83 -0.50
CA LEU A 175 18.71 -7.29 -0.48
C LEU A 175 20.14 -7.83 -0.59
N GLY A 176 21.00 -7.13 -1.34
CA GLY A 176 22.42 -7.45 -1.50
C GLY A 176 23.23 -7.35 -0.21
N LEU A 177 22.75 -6.59 0.79
CA LEU A 177 23.35 -6.55 2.12
C LEU A 177 23.28 -7.91 2.83
N GLY A 178 22.27 -8.74 2.53
CA GLY A 178 22.08 -10.04 3.16
C GLY A 178 21.74 -9.97 4.65
N LEU A 179 21.28 -8.81 5.13
CA LEU A 179 20.98 -8.53 6.54
C LEU A 179 19.48 -8.48 6.86
N ALA A 180 18.61 -8.68 5.86
CA ALA A 180 17.16 -8.60 6.01
C ALA A 180 16.51 -9.97 5.79
N ASP A 181 15.57 -10.35 6.65
CA ASP A 181 14.71 -11.51 6.44
C ASP A 181 13.64 -11.20 5.37
N VAL A 182 13.77 -11.86 4.22
CA VAL A 182 12.86 -11.72 3.08
C VAL A 182 11.43 -12.19 3.41
N ASN A 183 11.25 -13.03 4.42
CA ASN A 183 9.93 -13.51 4.83
C ASN A 183 9.39 -12.82 6.10
N LEU A 184 10.08 -11.78 6.59
CA LEU A 184 9.64 -11.00 7.75
C LEU A 184 8.22 -10.45 7.52
N ARG A 185 7.36 -10.61 8.52
CA ARG A 185 6.00 -10.06 8.53
C ARG A 185 5.97 -8.77 9.33
N ASN A 186 5.46 -7.70 8.73
CA ASN A 186 5.24 -6.45 9.44
C ASN A 186 4.04 -6.56 10.41
N SER A 187 3.70 -5.47 11.11
CA SER A 187 2.60 -5.43 12.11
C SER A 187 1.22 -5.81 11.56
N ARG A 188 1.02 -5.73 10.24
CA ARG A 188 -0.22 -6.10 9.54
C ARG A 188 -0.15 -7.52 8.94
N GLY A 189 0.95 -8.23 9.17
CA GLY A 189 1.19 -9.57 8.66
C GLY A 189 1.71 -9.62 7.23
N TYR A 190 2.04 -8.48 6.60
CA TYR A 190 2.56 -8.45 5.23
C TYR A 190 4.05 -8.82 5.20
N THR A 191 4.43 -9.74 4.31
CA THR A 191 5.81 -9.94 3.86
C THR A 191 6.15 -8.89 2.81
N VAL A 192 7.44 -8.72 2.51
CA VAL A 192 7.88 -7.85 1.41
C VAL A 192 7.27 -8.28 0.06
N LEU A 193 7.03 -9.58 -0.16
CA LEU A 193 6.41 -10.08 -1.38
C LEU A 193 4.98 -9.55 -1.55
N HIS A 194 4.19 -9.50 -0.47
CA HIS A 194 2.86 -8.88 -0.50
C HIS A 194 2.93 -7.40 -0.92
N ILE A 195 3.90 -6.66 -0.38
CA ILE A 195 4.10 -5.24 -0.70
C ILE A 195 4.51 -5.05 -2.17
N ALA A 196 5.45 -5.86 -2.68
CA ALA A 196 5.90 -5.82 -4.07
C ALA A 196 4.75 -6.07 -5.06
N VAL A 197 3.82 -6.97 -4.70
CA VAL A 197 2.62 -7.22 -5.50
C VAL A 197 1.71 -6.00 -5.59
N MET A 198 1.53 -5.27 -4.49
CA MET A 198 0.71 -4.05 -4.48
C MET A 198 1.28 -2.96 -5.39
N ARG A 199 2.61 -2.94 -5.56
CA ARG A 199 3.31 -2.03 -6.47
C ARG A 199 3.22 -2.44 -7.95
N LYS A 200 2.82 -3.68 -8.24
CA LYS A 200 2.68 -4.24 -9.61
C LYS A 200 3.99 -4.17 -10.42
N GLU A 201 5.11 -4.48 -9.76
CA GLU A 201 6.43 -4.45 -10.38
C GLU A 201 7.04 -5.86 -10.44
N PRO A 202 6.96 -6.56 -11.60
CA PRO A 202 7.41 -7.95 -11.75
C PRO A 202 8.88 -8.17 -11.42
N SER A 203 9.73 -7.19 -11.72
CA SER A 203 11.17 -7.26 -11.48
C SER A 203 11.50 -7.46 -10.00
N ILE A 204 10.82 -6.72 -9.12
CA ILE A 204 10.96 -6.86 -7.66
C ILE A 204 10.41 -8.21 -7.19
N ILE A 205 9.26 -8.64 -7.71
CA ILE A 205 8.65 -9.93 -7.33
C ILE A 205 9.59 -11.09 -7.64
N VAL A 206 10.13 -11.15 -8.86
CA VAL A 206 11.08 -12.19 -9.27
C VAL A 206 12.34 -12.14 -8.41
N LEU A 207 12.88 -10.94 -8.15
CA LEU A 207 14.04 -10.77 -7.28
C LEU A 207 13.79 -11.31 -5.86
N LEU A 208 12.63 -11.04 -5.28
CA LEU A 208 12.29 -11.54 -3.93
C LEU A 208 12.14 -13.06 -3.92
N LEU A 209 11.46 -13.65 -4.91
CA LEU A 209 11.30 -15.10 -5.05
C LEU A 209 12.66 -15.80 -5.20
N THR A 210 13.54 -15.28 -6.05
CA THR A 210 14.91 -15.81 -6.19
C THR A 210 15.75 -15.69 -4.91
N LYS A 211 15.41 -14.76 -4.02
CA LYS A 211 16.02 -14.62 -2.69
C LYS A 211 15.30 -15.45 -1.60
N GLY A 212 14.37 -16.32 -1.97
CA GLY A 212 13.68 -17.24 -1.06
C GLY A 212 12.43 -16.68 -0.41
N ALA A 213 11.81 -15.64 -0.98
CA ALA A 213 10.48 -15.21 -0.58
C ALA A 213 9.45 -16.33 -0.82
N ARG A 214 8.57 -16.58 0.14
CA ARG A 214 7.53 -17.60 0.06
C ARG A 214 6.22 -17.00 -0.41
N ALA A 215 5.74 -17.41 -1.58
CA ALA A 215 4.44 -16.98 -2.12
C ALA A 215 3.23 -17.50 -1.32
N SER A 216 3.43 -18.57 -0.53
CA SER A 216 2.39 -19.21 0.29
C SER A 216 2.10 -18.49 1.62
N GLU A 217 2.93 -17.52 2.02
CA GLU A 217 2.70 -16.76 3.26
C GLU A 217 1.39 -15.99 3.18
N LEU A 218 0.70 -15.88 4.33
CA LEU A 218 -0.59 -15.21 4.42
C LEU A 218 -0.48 -13.95 5.27
N THR A 219 -1.21 -12.91 4.89
CA THR A 219 -1.44 -11.72 5.71
C THR A 219 -2.29 -12.04 6.94
N SER A 220 -2.43 -11.10 7.87
CA SER A 220 -3.28 -11.28 9.05
C SER A 220 -4.76 -11.48 8.70
N ASP A 221 -5.22 -10.99 7.55
CA ASP A 221 -6.55 -11.21 6.98
C ASP A 221 -6.62 -12.42 6.02
N GLY A 222 -5.61 -13.29 6.03
CA GLY A 222 -5.61 -14.56 5.30
C GLY A 222 -5.45 -14.44 3.78
N GLN A 223 -4.88 -13.35 3.29
CA GLN A 223 -4.60 -13.15 1.87
C GLN A 223 -3.20 -13.62 1.52
N SER A 224 -3.06 -14.38 0.44
CA SER A 224 -1.77 -14.66 -0.18
C SER A 224 -1.35 -13.55 -1.16
N ALA A 225 -0.09 -13.55 -1.58
CA ALA A 225 0.42 -12.64 -2.61
C ALA A 225 -0.38 -12.72 -3.91
N VAL A 226 -0.69 -13.92 -4.40
CA VAL A 226 -1.50 -14.09 -5.61
C VAL A 226 -2.95 -13.59 -5.42
N SER A 227 -3.54 -13.77 -4.23
CA SER A 227 -4.88 -13.26 -3.90
C SER A 227 -4.93 -11.73 -4.02
N ILE A 228 -3.96 -11.05 -3.40
CA ILE A 228 -3.83 -9.60 -3.47
C ILE A 228 -3.64 -9.16 -4.92
N CYS A 229 -2.74 -9.81 -5.67
CA CYS A 229 -2.46 -9.48 -7.06
C CYS A 229 -3.73 -9.54 -7.92
N ARG A 230 -4.46 -10.66 -7.85
CA ARG A 230 -5.72 -10.86 -8.57
C ARG A 230 -6.78 -9.82 -8.20
N ARG A 231 -6.83 -9.38 -6.94
CA ARG A 231 -7.78 -8.34 -6.49
C ARG A 231 -7.44 -6.95 -7.05
N LEU A 232 -6.19 -6.69 -7.38
CA LEU A 232 -5.72 -5.41 -7.95
C LEU A 232 -5.77 -5.37 -9.48
N THR A 233 -5.95 -6.51 -10.14
CA THR A 233 -5.88 -6.66 -11.60
C THR A 233 -7.27 -6.68 -12.25
N ARG A 234 -7.48 -5.90 -13.31
CA ARG A 234 -8.72 -5.95 -14.11
C ARG A 234 -8.70 -7.14 -15.07
N PRO A 235 -9.88 -7.70 -15.42
CA PRO A 235 -9.97 -8.74 -16.46
C PRO A 235 -9.34 -8.35 -17.78
N LYS A 236 -9.45 -7.08 -18.19
CA LYS A 236 -8.80 -6.58 -19.41
C LYS A 236 -7.28 -6.70 -19.34
N ASP A 237 -6.69 -6.36 -18.19
CA ASP A 237 -5.24 -6.37 -18.00
C ASP A 237 -4.72 -7.82 -17.98
N TYR A 238 -5.45 -8.72 -17.32
CA TYR A 238 -5.13 -10.15 -17.26
C TYR A 238 -5.28 -10.89 -18.61
N HIS A 239 -6.34 -10.62 -19.36
CA HIS A 239 -6.60 -11.29 -20.64
C HIS A 239 -5.97 -10.60 -21.86
N SER A 240 -5.24 -9.50 -21.65
CA SER A 240 -4.50 -8.86 -22.73
C SER A 240 -3.54 -9.87 -23.37
N LYS A 241 -3.68 -10.05 -24.69
CA LYS A 241 -2.77 -10.90 -25.46
C LYS A 241 -1.47 -10.13 -25.64
N THR A 242 -0.34 -10.80 -25.42
CA THR A 242 0.96 -10.27 -25.83
C THR A 242 1.00 -10.31 -27.36
N GLU A 243 0.74 -9.18 -28.02
CA GLU A 243 0.98 -9.06 -29.45
C GLU A 243 2.49 -9.08 -29.71
N GLN A 244 2.93 -9.68 -30.82
CA GLN A 244 4.36 -9.78 -31.16
C GLN A 244 5.00 -8.39 -31.18
N GLY A 245 5.89 -8.12 -30.22
CA GLY A 245 6.61 -6.85 -30.08
C GLY A 245 6.08 -5.90 -29.00
N GLN A 246 4.99 -6.21 -28.31
CA GLN A 246 4.53 -5.43 -27.14
C GLN A 246 5.02 -6.05 -25.83
N GLU A 247 5.42 -5.21 -24.89
CA GLU A 247 5.75 -5.63 -23.52
C GLU A 247 4.49 -6.23 -22.87
N ALA A 248 4.61 -7.45 -22.33
CA ALA A 248 3.48 -8.13 -21.71
C ALA A 248 2.94 -7.29 -20.53
N ASN A 249 1.62 -7.29 -20.34
CA ASN A 249 1.00 -6.52 -19.26
C ASN A 249 1.57 -6.96 -17.90
N LYS A 250 2.20 -6.02 -17.17
CA LYS A 250 2.86 -6.29 -15.89
C LYS A 250 1.96 -7.01 -14.90
N ASP A 251 0.67 -6.67 -14.85
CA ASP A 251 -0.29 -7.31 -13.93
C ASP A 251 -0.44 -8.81 -14.19
N ARG A 252 -0.48 -9.20 -15.47
CA ARG A 252 -0.55 -10.61 -15.87
C ARG A 252 0.75 -11.33 -15.50
N ILE A 253 1.90 -10.71 -15.78
CA ILE A 253 3.21 -11.30 -15.43
C ILE A 253 3.30 -11.55 -13.92
N CYS A 254 2.89 -10.60 -13.09
CA CYS A 254 2.89 -10.76 -11.64
C CYS A 254 2.07 -11.98 -11.20
N ILE A 255 0.85 -12.16 -11.74
CA ILE A 255 -0.01 -13.30 -11.43
C ILE A 255 0.65 -14.61 -11.90
N ASP A 256 1.10 -14.66 -13.16
CA ASP A 256 1.68 -15.86 -13.76
C ASP A 256 2.97 -16.30 -13.05
N VAL A 257 3.76 -15.35 -12.52
CA VAL A 257 4.96 -15.63 -11.71
C VAL A 257 4.57 -16.23 -10.36
N LEU A 258 3.61 -15.62 -9.65
CA LEU A 258 3.20 -16.07 -8.32
C LEU A 258 2.46 -17.41 -8.32
N GLU A 259 1.82 -17.79 -9.43
CA GLU A 259 1.12 -19.08 -9.56
C GLU A 259 2.06 -20.26 -9.81
N ARG A 260 3.34 -20.00 -10.12
CA ARG A 260 4.35 -21.02 -10.38
C ARG A 260 5.16 -21.43 -9.15
N GLU A 261 5.05 -20.65 -8.08
CA GLU A 261 5.80 -20.79 -6.81
C GLU A 261 4.90 -21.36 -5.71
#